data_AF-A0A848XR26-F1
#
_entry.id   AF-A0A848XR26-F1
#
_cell.length_a   1.000
_cell.length_b   1.000
_cell.length_c   1.000
_cell.angle_alpha   90.00
_cell.angle_beta   90.00
_cell.angle_gamma   90.00
#
_symmetry.space_group_name_H-M   'P 1'
#
loop_
_entity.id
_entity.type
_entity.pdbx_description
1 polymer ?
#
loop_
_entity_poly.entity_id
_entity_poly.type
_entity_poly.pdbx_seq_one_letter_code
_entity_poly.pdbx_strand_id
1 'polypeptide(L)' 'MNPIPPDAVSLNTEISLARLLEVKGEVLALEVMSGEDSLERTVANPDVSSPGLGLAGYTDGFPRGRIQVFGQTEMS' A
#
# COMPACT_ATOMS: atom_id res chain seq x y z
N MET A 1 28.90 1.83 -20.11
CA MET A 1 27.53 1.84 -19.58
C MET A 1 26.88 0.57 -20.07
N ASN A 2 26.67 -0.42 -19.20
CA ASN A 2 26.03 -1.67 -19.63
C ASN A 2 24.54 -1.36 -19.91
N PRO A 3 23.98 -1.73 -21.06
CA PRO A 3 22.57 -1.51 -21.33
C PRO A 3 21.73 -2.29 -20.31
N ILE A 4 20.72 -1.64 -19.73
CA ILE A 4 19.72 -2.32 -18.91
C ILE A 4 18.95 -3.27 -19.84
N PRO A 5 18.88 -4.58 -19.55
CA PRO A 5 18.18 -5.51 -20.41
C PRO A 5 16.70 -5.12 -20.56
N PRO A 6 16.11 -5.30 -21.76
CA PRO A 6 14.70 -4.98 -22.06
C PRO A 6 13.70 -5.87 -21.30
N ASP A 7 14.20 -6.79 -20.48
CA ASP A 7 13.47 -7.84 -19.77
C ASP A 7 13.34 -7.55 -18.28
N ALA A 8 13.45 -6.29 -17.84
CA ALA A 8 12.94 -5.89 -16.54
C ALA A 8 11.42 -6.11 -16.56
N VAL A 9 11.03 -7.35 -16.25
CA VAL A 9 9.65 -7.86 -16.24
C VAL A 9 8.79 -6.78 -15.62
N SER A 10 7.92 -6.18 -16.42
CA SER A 10 6.81 -5.38 -15.92
C SER A 10 5.91 -6.35 -15.17
N LEU A 11 6.24 -6.59 -13.90
CA LEU A 11 5.36 -7.26 -12.98
C LEU A 11 4.13 -6.36 -12.93
N ASN A 12 3.01 -6.84 -13.43
CA ASN A 12 1.72 -6.26 -13.08
C ASN A 12 1.57 -6.41 -11.57
N THR A 13 2.08 -5.43 -10.81
CA THR A 13 1.99 -5.32 -9.35
C THR A 13 0.66 -4.72 -8.93
N GLU A 14 -0.40 -5.00 -9.67
CA GLU A 14 -1.75 -4.60 -9.31
C GLU A 14 -2.46 -5.76 -8.63
N ILE A 15 -2.89 -5.53 -7.39
CA ILE A 15 -3.69 -6.47 -6.61
C ILE A 15 -4.90 -5.74 -6.03
N SER A 16 -6.08 -6.34 -6.06
CA SER A 16 -7.24 -5.77 -5.36
C SER A 16 -7.06 -5.90 -3.84
N LEU A 17 -7.69 -5.00 -3.07
CA LEU A 17 -7.70 -5.12 -1.62
C LEU A 17 -8.36 -6.42 -1.16
N ALA A 18 -9.41 -6.87 -1.86
CA ALA A 18 -10.04 -8.17 -1.63
C ALA A 18 -9.02 -9.32 -1.73
N ARG A 19 -8.24 -9.35 -2.82
CA ARG A 19 -7.24 -10.40 -3.04
C ARG A 19 -6.06 -10.30 -2.07
N LEU A 20 -5.66 -9.08 -1.70
CA LEU A 20 -4.63 -8.85 -0.69
C LEU A 20 -5.07 -9.40 0.66
N LEU A 21 -6.31 -9.12 1.08
CA LEU A 21 -6.89 -9.63 2.32
C LEU A 21 -6.99 -11.16 2.31
N GLU A 22 -7.41 -11.75 1.20
CA GLU A 22 -7.48 -13.21 1.06
C GLU A 22 -6.10 -13.88 1.20
N VAL A 23 -5.06 -13.32 0.56
CA VAL A 23 -3.72 -13.94 0.52
C VAL A 23 -2.88 -13.63 1.76
N LYS A 24 -3.07 -12.46 2.37
CA LYS A 24 -2.23 -11.96 3.46
C LYS A 24 -2.96 -11.74 4.79
N GLY A 25 -4.29 -11.80 4.80
CA GLY A 25 -5.10 -11.48 5.97
C GLY A 25 -4.76 -12.35 7.17
N GLU A 26 -4.59 -13.66 6.99
CA GLU A 26 -4.22 -14.55 8.10
C GLU A 26 -2.81 -14.27 8.62
N VAL A 27 -1.81 -14.19 7.73
CA VAL A 27 -0.39 -14.01 8.09
C VAL A 27 -0.14 -12.66 8.76
N LEU A 28 -0.88 -11.63 8.37
CA LEU A 28 -0.76 -10.28 8.92
C LEU A 28 -1.84 -9.93 9.94
N ALA A 29 -2.72 -10.89 10.29
CA ALA A 29 -3.88 -10.68 11.16
C ALA A 29 -4.71 -9.43 10.78
N LEU A 30 -5.02 -9.29 9.49
CA LEU A 30 -5.80 -8.15 8.99
C LEU A 30 -7.30 -8.40 9.21
N GLU A 31 -8.00 -7.35 9.62
CA GLU A 31 -9.45 -7.32 9.76
C GLU A 31 -9.99 -6.04 9.10
N VAL A 32 -11.11 -6.17 8.38
CA VAL A 32 -11.76 -5.03 7.75
C VAL A 32 -12.56 -4.30 8.81
N MET A 33 -12.08 -3.12 9.21
CA MET A 33 -12.78 -2.26 10.18
C MET A 33 -13.84 -1.36 9.52
N SER A 34 -13.68 -1.06 8.23
CA SER A 34 -14.58 -0.19 7.46
C SER A 34 -14.29 -0.30 5.95
N GLY A 35 -15.20 0.19 5.11
CA GLY A 35 -14.97 0.33 3.68
C GLY A 35 -15.08 -0.98 2.88
N GLU A 36 -15.95 -1.90 3.30
CA GLU A 36 -16.21 -3.19 2.64
C GLU A 36 -16.58 -3.01 1.14
N ASP A 37 -17.31 -1.95 0.81
CA ASP A 37 -17.68 -1.59 -0.57
C ASP A 37 -16.49 -1.20 -1.46
N SER A 38 -15.32 -0.93 -0.87
CA SER A 38 -14.11 -0.47 -1.57
C SER A 38 -13.07 -1.57 -1.77
N LEU A 39 -13.37 -2.82 -1.43
CA LEU A 39 -12.41 -3.93 -1.55
C LEU A 39 -11.99 -4.26 -2.98
N GLU A 40 -12.79 -3.86 -3.98
CA GLU A 40 -12.46 -3.98 -5.40
C GLU A 40 -11.38 -2.99 -5.87
N ARG A 41 -11.03 -2.00 -5.04
CA ARG A 41 -9.96 -1.05 -5.36
C ARG A 41 -8.63 -1.77 -5.51
N THR A 42 -7.88 -1.42 -6.55
CA THR A 42 -6.55 -1.94 -6.81
C THR A 42 -5.46 -1.12 -6.11
N VAL A 43 -4.43 -1.84 -5.65
CA VAL A 43 -3.17 -1.32 -5.15
C VAL A 43 -2.13 -1.59 -6.22
N ALA A 44 -1.60 -0.52 -6.83
CA ALA A 44 -0.60 -0.61 -7.89
C ALA A 44 0.85 -0.44 -7.38
N ASN A 45 1.01 0.07 -6.15
CA ASN A 45 2.31 0.28 -5.53
C ASN A 45 2.51 -0.74 -4.38
N PRO A 46 3.54 -1.62 -4.47
CA PRO A 46 3.82 -2.60 -3.42
C PRO A 46 4.44 -1.98 -2.16
N ASP A 47 4.96 -0.75 -2.22
CA ASP A 47 5.55 -0.07 -1.08
C ASP A 47 4.49 0.39 -0.08
N VAL A 48 4.77 0.20 1.21
CA VAL A 48 3.99 0.77 2.31
C VAL A 48 4.58 2.12 2.75
N SER A 49 3.79 2.96 3.40
CA SER A 49 4.28 4.25 3.92
C SER A 49 3.61 4.66 5.23
N SER A 50 4.40 5.23 6.15
CA SER A 50 3.87 5.81 7.38
C SER A 50 3.40 7.26 7.15
N PRO A 51 2.19 7.64 7.58
CA PRO A 51 1.61 8.95 7.28
C PRO A 51 2.06 10.08 8.23
N GLY A 52 3.09 9.91 9.06
CA GLY A 52 3.47 10.85 10.14
C GLY A 52 3.59 12.32 9.70
N LEU A 53 4.32 12.61 8.62
CA LEU A 53 4.41 13.99 8.09
C LEU A 53 3.05 14.53 7.60
N GLY A 54 2.25 13.68 6.96
CA GLY A 54 0.89 14.04 6.54
C GLY A 54 -0.02 14.36 7.73
N LEU A 55 0.11 13.61 8.82
CA LEU A 55 -0.60 13.88 10.08
C LEU A 55 -0.13 15.16 10.77
N ALA A 56 1.14 15.54 10.60
CA ALA A 56 1.69 16.82 11.08
C ALA A 56 1.33 18.03 10.19
N GLY A 57 0.52 17.84 9.14
CA GLY A 57 0.08 18.90 8.24
C GLY A 57 0.97 19.12 7.00
N TYR A 58 2.03 18.34 6.84
CA TYR A 58 2.90 18.38 5.66
C TYR A 58 2.42 17.38 4.60
N THR A 59 1.52 17.83 3.73
CA THR A 59 0.93 17.00 2.68
C THR A 59 1.67 17.06 1.34
N ASP A 60 2.61 18.00 1.20
CA ASP A 60 3.44 18.10 0.00
C ASP A 60 4.34 16.87 -0.11
N GLY A 61 4.20 16.13 -1.21
CA GLY A 61 4.91 14.87 -1.42
C GLY A 61 4.31 13.67 -0.68
N PHE A 62 3.09 13.77 -0.14
CA PHE A 62 2.41 12.62 0.46
C PHE A 62 2.25 11.49 -0.57
N PRO A 63 2.75 10.27 -0.30
CA PRO A 63 2.83 9.21 -1.31
C PRO A 63 1.43 8.66 -1.62
N ARG A 64 0.88 9.11 -2.75
CA ARG A 64 -0.41 8.62 -3.25
C ARG A 64 -0.28 7.21 -3.81
N GLY A 65 -1.30 6.39 -3.59
CA GLY A 65 -1.39 5.03 -4.15
C GLY A 65 -0.64 3.95 -3.37
N ARG A 66 0.06 4.30 -2.29
CA ARG A 66 0.65 3.35 -1.33
C ARG A 66 -0.35 2.97 -0.25
N ILE A 67 -0.14 1.80 0.35
CA ILE A 67 -0.85 1.40 1.57
C ILE A 67 -0.23 2.15 2.74
N GLN A 68 -1.07 2.83 3.52
CA GLN A 68 -0.62 3.59 4.68
C GLN A 68 -0.71 2.76 5.95
N VAL A 69 0.38 2.71 6.71
CA VAL A 69 0.46 1.97 7.98
C VAL A 69 0.52 2.96 9.12
N PHE A 70 -0.42 2.81 10.06
CA PHE A 70 -0.49 3.61 11.28
C PHE A 70 0.01 2.74 12.43
N GLY A 71 1.21 3.04 12.92
CA GLY A 71 1.82 2.38 14.06
C GLY A 71 1.68 3.22 15.34
N GLN A 72 2.44 2.86 16.37
CA GLN A 72 2.41 3.55 17.66
C GLN A 72 2.78 5.03 17.56
N THR A 73 3.77 5.37 16.74
CA THR A 73 4.25 6.75 16.55
C THR A 73 3.22 7.64 15.88
N GLU A 74 2.28 7.07 15.13
CA GLU A 74 1.20 7.82 14.48
C GLU A 74 -0.05 7.97 15.35
N MET A 75 -0.19 7.16 16.41
CA MET A 75 -1.38 7.12 17.25
C MET A 75 -1.22 7.74 18.64
N SER A 76 0.02 8.00 19.09
CA SER A 76 0.34 8.56 20.41
C SER A 76 0.92 9.97 20.32
#